data_AF-A0A3N6LVK7-F1
#
_entry.id   AF-A0A3N6LVK7-F1
#
_cell.length_a   1.000
_cell.length_b   1.000
_cell.length_c   1.000
_cell.angle_alpha   90.00
_cell.angle_beta   90.00
_cell.angle_gamma   90.00
#
_symmetry.space_group_name_H-M   'P 1'
#
loop_
_entity.id
_entity.type
_entity.pdbx_description
1 polymer ?
#
loop_
_entity_poly.entity_id
_entity_poly.type
_entity_poly.pdbx_seq_one_letter_code
_entity_poly.pdbx_strand_id
1 'polypeptide(L)'
;MPEVLIGATVALLGGIALALLGRRRWRTRNRRALARELEERLGTTLAPGTASHLETAPSVRQLAVVDRVETAGGDSQPVYIPVVRIDLETTDAPGMDLIYEYVADALEAIHPTLVEREERVAHYDVEFTFGPDGLFVEGECRRVSVPPELVERLVTEESYRAFDLQREIKRGDRTDGPSVLWAECTRY
;
A
#
# COMPACT_ATOMS: atom_id res chain seq x y z
N MET A 1 -55.53 -1.69 -18.07
CA MET A 1 -54.77 -0.98 -17.02
C MET A 1 -53.28 -1.35 -17.13
N PRO A 2 -52.48 -0.69 -18.00
CA PRO A 2 -51.04 -0.99 -18.12
C PRO A 2 -50.10 0.09 -17.53
N GLU A 3 -50.61 1.24 -17.08
CA GLU A 3 -49.74 2.39 -16.74
C GLU A 3 -49.07 2.31 -15.36
N VAL A 4 -49.62 1.51 -14.44
CA VAL A 4 -49.06 1.39 -13.07
C VAL A 4 -47.78 0.54 -13.05
N LEU A 5 -47.61 -0.37 -14.02
CA LEU A 5 -46.45 -1.27 -14.07
C LEU A 5 -45.15 -0.60 -14.54
N ILE A 6 -45.24 0.49 -15.29
CA ILE A 6 -44.05 1.20 -15.84
C ILE A 6 -43.42 2.12 -14.78
N GLY A 7 -44.24 2.75 -13.92
CA GLY A 7 -43.74 3.62 -12.85
C GLY A 7 -42.95 2.87 -11.76
N ALA A 8 -43.38 1.64 -11.44
CA ALA A 8 -42.72 0.81 -10.42
C ALA A 8 -41.33 0.35 -10.84
N THR A 9 -41.12 -0.03 -12.10
CA THR A 9 -39.80 -0.46 -12.62
C THR A 9 -38.81 0.69 -12.72
N VAL A 10 -39.24 1.90 -13.12
CA VAL A 10 -38.36 3.07 -13.18
C VAL A 10 -37.91 3.52 -11.79
N ALA A 11 -38.81 3.50 -10.80
CA ALA A 11 -38.47 3.82 -9.41
C ALA A 11 -37.49 2.80 -8.79
N LEU A 12 -37.68 1.51 -9.08
CA LEU A 12 -36.84 0.43 -8.56
C LEU A 12 -35.44 0.45 -9.20
N LEU A 13 -35.34 0.71 -10.51
CA LEU A 13 -34.06 0.93 -11.20
C LEU A 13 -33.35 2.20 -10.71
N GLY A 14 -34.10 3.29 -10.46
CA GLY A 14 -33.55 4.52 -9.88
C GLY A 14 -33.01 4.32 -8.47
N GLY A 15 -33.72 3.56 -7.63
CA GLY A 15 -33.28 3.20 -6.29
C GLY A 15 -32.01 2.33 -6.29
N ILE A 16 -31.93 1.34 -7.18
CA ILE A 16 -30.72 0.50 -7.36
C ILE A 16 -29.54 1.36 -7.83
N ALA A 17 -29.75 2.23 -8.83
CA ALA A 17 -28.69 3.10 -9.35
C ALA A 17 -28.15 4.04 -8.26
N LEU A 18 -29.02 4.64 -7.46
CA LEU A 18 -28.63 5.49 -6.33
C LEU A 18 -27.91 4.70 -5.23
N ALA A 19 -28.37 3.50 -4.91
CA ALA A 19 -27.70 2.63 -3.95
C ALA A 19 -26.30 2.25 -4.42
N LEU A 20 -26.14 1.86 -5.69
CA LEU A 20 -24.84 1.54 -6.28
C LEU A 20 -23.90 2.75 -6.31
N LEU A 21 -24.41 3.94 -6.67
CA LEU A 21 -23.65 5.19 -6.66
C LEU A 21 -23.22 5.59 -5.23
N GLY A 22 -24.13 5.48 -4.26
CA GLY A 22 -23.86 5.74 -2.86
C GLY A 22 -22.77 4.81 -2.32
N ARG A 23 -22.89 3.51 -2.59
CA ARG A 23 -21.90 2.49 -2.19
C ARG A 23 -20.54 2.75 -2.83
N ARG A 24 -20.50 3.12 -4.11
CA ARG A 24 -19.26 3.49 -4.82
C ARG A 24 -18.60 4.75 -4.22
N ARG A 25 -19.40 5.77 -3.89
CA ARG A 25 -18.89 7.02 -3.30
C ARG A 25 -18.38 6.81 -1.88
N TRP A 26 -19.03 5.94 -1.10
CA TRP A 26 -18.58 5.59 0.25
C TRP A 26 -17.25 4.82 0.21
N ARG A 27 -17.13 3.81 -0.65
CA ARG A 27 -15.87 3.05 -0.85
C ARG A 27 -14.70 3.95 -1.24
N THR A 28 -14.91 4.91 -2.14
CA THR A 28 -13.84 5.85 -2.54
C THR A 28 -13.45 6.82 -1.42
N ARG A 29 -14.40 7.24 -0.58
CA ARG A 29 -14.10 8.04 0.62
C ARG A 29 -13.31 7.24 1.66
N ASN A 30 -13.73 6.01 1.96
CA ASN A 30 -13.02 5.16 2.92
C ASN A 30 -11.59 4.89 2.47
N ARG A 31 -11.35 4.61 1.19
CA ARG A 31 -9.99 4.41 0.67
C ARG A 31 -9.10 5.66 0.84
N ARG A 32 -9.65 6.85 0.63
CA ARG A 32 -8.91 8.11 0.83
C ARG A 32 -8.65 8.39 2.30
N ALA A 33 -9.59 8.05 3.17
CA ALA A 33 -9.40 8.18 4.61
C ALA A 33 -8.30 7.23 5.09
N LEU A 34 -8.33 5.97 4.64
CA LEU A 34 -7.28 5.00 4.91
C LEU A 34 -5.91 5.49 4.42
N ALA A 35 -5.79 5.90 3.16
CA ALA A 35 -4.53 6.40 2.61
C ALA A 35 -3.94 7.57 3.43
N ARG A 36 -4.78 8.53 3.84
CA ARG A 36 -4.33 9.65 4.68
C ARG A 36 -3.85 9.23 6.05
N GLU A 37 -4.54 8.29 6.68
CA GLU A 37 -4.13 7.77 7.99
C GLU A 37 -2.80 7.04 7.89
N LEU A 38 -2.59 6.25 6.84
CA LEU A 38 -1.30 5.62 6.57
C LEU A 38 -0.20 6.65 6.31
N GLU A 39 -0.47 7.71 5.54
CA GLU A 39 0.45 8.84 5.33
C GLU A 39 0.79 9.57 6.64
N GLU A 40 -0.18 9.75 7.53
CA GLU A 40 0.04 10.35 8.85
C GLU A 40 0.95 9.47 9.74
N ARG A 41 0.74 8.15 9.72
CA ARG A 41 1.62 7.19 10.42
C ARG A 41 3.03 7.20 9.85
N LEU A 42 3.17 7.22 8.52
CA LEU A 42 4.45 7.33 7.84
C LEU A 42 5.17 8.63 8.22
N GLY A 43 4.50 9.78 8.16
CA GLY A 43 5.11 11.07 8.52
C GLY A 43 5.49 11.19 9.99
N THR A 44 4.80 10.47 10.89
CA THR A 44 5.14 10.42 12.32
C THR A 44 6.37 9.55 12.59
N THR A 45 6.48 8.42 11.88
CA THR A 45 7.56 7.43 12.08
C THR A 45 8.84 7.83 11.34
N LEU A 46 8.68 8.27 10.08
CA LEU A 46 9.73 8.64 9.15
C LEU A 46 9.67 10.14 8.86
N ALA A 47 9.84 10.95 9.91
CA ALA A 47 9.86 12.40 9.78
C ALA A 47 11.10 12.86 8.98
N PRO A 48 10.94 13.76 7.99
CA PRO A 48 12.07 14.30 7.24
C PRO A 48 12.92 15.23 8.12
N GLY A 49 14.22 15.32 7.85
CA GLY A 49 15.12 16.24 8.56
C GLY A 49 16.60 15.83 8.57
N THR A 50 17.37 16.57 9.35
CA THR A 50 18.86 16.71 9.29
C THR A 50 19.68 15.44 9.49
N ALA A 51 19.06 14.29 9.78
CA ALA A 51 19.72 12.99 9.93
C ALA A 51 19.11 11.89 9.04
N SER A 52 18.13 12.22 8.19
CA SER A 52 17.48 11.29 7.25
C SER A 52 17.88 11.66 5.82
N HIS A 53 17.96 10.68 4.93
CA HIS A 53 18.14 10.89 3.48
C HIS A 53 16.82 11.28 2.78
N LEU A 54 15.84 11.78 3.54
CA LEU A 54 14.48 12.08 3.08
C LEU A 54 14.30 13.59 2.92
N GLU A 55 13.99 14.05 1.71
CA GLU A 55 13.55 15.43 1.49
C GLU A 55 12.12 15.65 2.00
N THR A 56 11.27 14.64 1.80
CA THR A 56 9.85 14.66 2.13
C THR A 56 9.49 13.40 2.90
N ALA A 57 8.48 13.49 3.76
CA ALA A 57 7.92 12.31 4.40
C ALA A 57 7.47 11.26 3.35
N PRO A 58 7.63 9.96 3.61
CA PRO A 58 7.09 8.92 2.75
C PRO A 58 5.59 9.09 2.54
N SER A 59 5.12 8.70 1.36
CA SER A 59 3.71 8.86 0.97
C SER A 59 3.10 7.54 0.51
N VAL A 60 1.78 7.41 0.61
CA VAL A 60 1.05 6.28 0.03
C VAL A 60 0.72 6.62 -1.42
N ARG A 61 1.58 6.19 -2.34
CA ARG A 61 1.36 6.38 -3.79
C ARG A 61 0.03 5.79 -4.23
N GLN A 62 -0.27 4.57 -3.79
CA GLN A 62 -1.44 3.84 -4.23
C GLN A 62 -1.86 2.78 -3.21
N LEU A 63 -3.17 2.63 -3.02
CA LEU A 63 -3.79 1.43 -2.46
C LEU A 63 -4.39 0.65 -3.62
N ALA A 64 -3.57 -0.21 -4.25
CA ALA A 64 -3.97 -0.98 -5.41
C ALA A 64 -4.91 -2.09 -4.98
N VAL A 65 -5.99 -2.33 -5.72
CA VAL A 65 -6.94 -3.43 -5.44
C VAL A 65 -6.70 -4.50 -6.48
N VAL A 66 -6.13 -5.62 -6.06
CA VAL A 66 -5.76 -6.72 -6.98
C VAL A 66 -6.77 -7.85 -7.01
N ASP A 67 -7.56 -7.99 -5.95
CA ASP A 67 -8.62 -8.98 -5.89
C ASP A 67 -9.77 -8.50 -5.00
N ARG A 68 -10.87 -9.24 -4.99
CA ARG A 68 -11.98 -9.07 -4.07
C ARG A 68 -12.47 -10.42 -3.57
N VAL A 69 -12.51 -10.57 -2.25
CA VAL A 69 -13.01 -11.78 -1.59
C VAL A 69 -14.48 -11.55 -1.22
N GLU A 70 -15.34 -12.49 -1.59
CA GLU A 70 -16.73 -12.48 -1.14
C GLU A 70 -16.81 -12.78 0.36
N THR A 71 -17.56 -11.96 1.08
CA THR A 71 -17.83 -12.13 2.50
C THR A 71 -19.16 -12.85 2.69
N ALA A 72 -19.35 -13.50 3.85
CA ALA A 72 -20.58 -14.22 4.17
C ALA A 72 -21.86 -13.37 4.07
N GLY A 73 -21.74 -12.03 4.12
CA GLY A 73 -22.85 -11.09 3.95
C GLY A 73 -23.15 -10.67 2.50
N GLY A 74 -22.52 -11.31 1.50
CA GLY A 74 -22.69 -10.96 0.09
C GLY A 74 -22.04 -9.63 -0.32
N ASP A 75 -21.20 -9.03 0.54
CA ASP A 75 -20.33 -7.92 0.16
C ASP A 75 -18.98 -8.47 -0.31
N SER A 76 -18.29 -7.72 -1.17
CA SER A 76 -16.95 -8.08 -1.64
C SER A 76 -15.91 -7.16 -1.00
N GLN A 77 -15.01 -7.77 -0.23
CA GLN A 77 -13.92 -7.07 0.46
C GLN A 77 -12.71 -6.99 -0.47
N PRO A 78 -12.14 -5.78 -0.71
CA PRO A 78 -10.94 -5.63 -1.52
C PRO A 78 -9.72 -6.28 -0.85
N VAL A 79 -8.84 -6.85 -1.68
CA VAL A 79 -7.49 -7.23 -1.31
C VAL A 79 -6.53 -6.19 -1.87
N TYR A 80 -5.77 -5.57 -0.98
CA TYR A 80 -4.90 -4.45 -1.28
C TYR A 80 -3.44 -4.84 -1.52
N ILE A 81 -2.77 -4.03 -2.33
CA ILE A 81 -1.31 -3.85 -2.27
C ILE A 81 -1.07 -2.38 -1.89
N PRO A 82 -0.70 -2.10 -0.64
CA PRO A 82 -0.22 -0.78 -0.26
C PRO A 82 1.12 -0.51 -0.95
N VAL A 83 1.17 0.57 -1.72
CA VAL A 83 2.38 1.06 -2.40
C VAL A 83 2.84 2.33 -1.69
N VAL A 84 3.88 2.20 -0.89
CA VAL A 84 4.56 3.32 -0.22
C VAL A 84 5.66 3.84 -1.14
N ARG A 85 5.83 5.16 -1.21
CA ARG A 85 6.92 5.81 -1.92
C ARG A 85 7.81 6.55 -0.93
N ILE A 86 9.11 6.34 -1.08
CA ILE A 86 10.19 6.98 -0.34
C ILE A 86 11.10 7.67 -1.37
N ASP A 87 11.16 8.99 -1.29
CA ASP A 87 12.00 9.79 -2.18
C ASP A 87 13.31 10.09 -1.45
N LEU A 88 14.43 9.59 -1.99
CA LEU A 88 15.75 9.69 -1.37
C LEU A 88 16.59 10.79 -2.05
N GLU A 89 17.17 11.68 -1.25
CA GLU A 89 18.05 12.76 -1.73
C GLU A 89 19.47 12.23 -2.01
N THR A 90 19.59 11.29 -2.93
CA THR A 90 20.87 10.71 -3.32
C THR A 90 20.96 10.59 -4.82
N THR A 91 22.13 10.93 -5.38
CA THR A 91 22.40 10.75 -6.81
C THR A 91 22.72 9.29 -7.13
N ASP A 92 23.31 8.57 -6.19
CA ASP A 92 23.72 7.18 -6.36
C ASP A 92 22.73 6.22 -5.68
N ALA A 93 22.71 4.97 -6.16
CA ALA A 93 21.93 3.91 -5.56
C ALA A 93 22.33 3.72 -4.07
N PRO A 94 21.38 3.82 -3.14
CA PRO A 94 21.65 3.67 -1.71
C PRO A 94 22.05 2.24 -1.35
N GLY A 95 22.78 2.09 -0.26
CA GLY A 95 23.15 0.77 0.28
C GLY A 95 21.92 -0.05 0.68
N MET A 96 21.97 -1.37 0.44
CA MET A 96 20.84 -2.26 0.72
C MET A 96 20.46 -2.34 2.21
N ASP A 97 21.37 -2.01 3.12
CA ASP A 97 21.06 -2.04 4.55
C ASP A 97 20.16 -0.85 4.91
N LEU A 98 20.52 0.35 4.46
CA LEU A 98 19.69 1.57 4.58
C LEU A 98 18.31 1.39 3.94
N ILE A 99 18.26 0.77 2.75
CA ILE A 99 16.98 0.48 2.08
C ILE A 99 16.07 -0.36 2.97
N TYR A 100 16.62 -1.41 3.60
CA TYR A 100 15.81 -2.30 4.41
C TYR A 100 15.44 -1.72 5.78
N GLU A 101 16.22 -0.77 6.31
CA GLU A 101 15.81 0.06 7.45
C GLU A 101 14.56 0.86 7.08
N TYR A 102 14.58 1.59 5.96
CA TYR A 102 13.41 2.33 5.48
C TYR A 102 12.20 1.45 5.17
N VAL A 103 12.42 0.26 4.57
CA VAL A 103 11.35 -0.72 4.36
C VAL A 103 10.76 -1.14 5.69
N ALA A 104 11.60 -1.51 6.68
CA ALA A 104 11.12 -1.96 7.97
C ALA A 104 10.29 -0.87 8.67
N ASP A 105 10.84 0.34 8.79
CA ASP A 105 10.18 1.47 9.44
C ASP A 105 8.84 1.82 8.76
N ALA A 106 8.81 1.83 7.42
CA ALA A 106 7.58 2.11 6.68
C ALA A 106 6.51 1.05 6.92
N LEU A 107 6.90 -0.22 6.97
CA LEU A 107 5.99 -1.34 7.18
C LEU A 107 5.48 -1.40 8.62
N GLU A 108 6.36 -1.19 9.61
CA GLU A 108 5.98 -1.06 11.02
C GLU A 108 5.00 0.09 11.24
N ALA A 109 5.14 1.19 10.49
CA ALA A 109 4.23 2.33 10.58
C ALA A 109 2.81 2.03 10.05
N ILE A 110 2.68 1.32 8.92
CA ILE A 110 1.38 1.16 8.22
C ILE A 110 0.65 -0.14 8.54
N HIS A 111 1.39 -1.21 8.86
CA HIS A 111 0.80 -2.54 9.03
C HIS A 111 -0.22 -2.61 10.17
N PRO A 112 0.05 -2.05 11.36
CA PRO A 112 -0.92 -2.07 12.46
C PRO A 112 -2.27 -1.46 12.07
N THR A 113 -2.27 -0.34 11.35
CA THR A 113 -3.51 0.33 10.92
C THR A 113 -4.32 -0.50 9.93
N LEU A 114 -3.65 -1.26 9.05
CA LEU A 114 -4.34 -2.16 8.11
C LEU A 114 -4.98 -3.34 8.84
N VAL A 115 -4.29 -3.91 9.84
CA VAL A 115 -4.81 -4.98 10.69
C VAL A 115 -5.98 -4.49 11.56
N GLU A 116 -5.85 -3.33 12.21
CA GLU A 116 -6.90 -2.71 13.03
C GLU A 116 -8.19 -2.44 12.26
N ARG A 117 -8.07 -2.17 10.96
CA ARG A 117 -9.21 -1.95 10.05
C ARG A 117 -9.67 -3.23 9.34
N GLU A 118 -9.10 -4.37 9.70
CA GLU A 118 -9.39 -5.68 9.12
C GLU A 118 -9.22 -5.72 7.59
N GLU A 119 -8.31 -4.91 7.05
CA GLU A 119 -8.07 -4.81 5.62
C GLU A 119 -7.21 -5.98 5.13
N ARG A 120 -7.59 -6.59 4.00
CA ARG A 120 -6.83 -7.69 3.42
C ARG A 120 -5.68 -7.17 2.58
N VAL A 121 -4.47 -7.68 2.81
CA VAL A 121 -3.27 -7.30 2.05
C VAL A 121 -2.68 -8.53 1.37
N ALA A 122 -2.42 -8.42 0.06
CA ALA A 122 -1.76 -9.48 -0.71
C ALA A 122 -0.23 -9.46 -0.50
N HIS A 123 0.35 -8.27 -0.54
CA HIS A 123 1.74 -7.96 -0.22
C HIS A 123 1.88 -6.44 -0.12
N TYR A 124 3.04 -5.98 0.34
CA TYR A 124 3.42 -4.58 0.43
C TYR A 124 4.46 -4.26 -0.61
N ASP A 125 4.36 -3.07 -1.19
CA ASP A 125 5.36 -2.51 -2.08
C ASP A 125 5.94 -1.24 -1.47
N VAL A 126 7.26 -1.20 -1.35
CA VAL A 126 7.99 0.03 -0.98
C VAL A 126 8.83 0.44 -2.17
N GLU A 127 8.46 1.55 -2.79
CA GLU A 127 9.14 2.19 -3.90
C GLU A 127 10.13 3.23 -3.39
N PHE A 128 11.32 3.22 -3.97
CA PHE A 128 12.39 4.17 -3.75
C PHE A 128 12.64 4.93 -5.03
N THR A 129 12.55 6.25 -4.97
CA THR A 129 13.03 7.13 -6.05
C THR A 129 14.35 7.76 -5.64
N PHE A 130 15.31 7.80 -6.55
CA PHE A 130 16.63 8.38 -6.35
C PHE A 130 17.28 8.73 -7.70
N GLY A 131 18.42 9.40 -7.69
CA GLY A 131 19.12 9.82 -8.90
C GLY A 131 18.92 11.31 -9.21
N PRO A 132 19.54 11.81 -10.29
CA PRO A 132 19.46 13.22 -10.64
C PRO A 132 18.03 13.60 -11.02
N ASP A 133 17.40 14.47 -10.24
CA ASP A 133 16.10 15.06 -10.59
C ASP A 133 16.33 16.32 -11.42
N GLY A 134 16.27 16.17 -12.75
CA GLY A 134 16.54 17.25 -13.69
C GLY A 134 15.57 17.22 -14.86
N LEU A 135 15.33 18.38 -15.48
CA LEU A 135 14.41 18.58 -16.63
C LEU A 135 14.54 17.58 -17.80
N PHE A 136 15.64 16.81 -17.87
CA PHE A 136 15.97 15.90 -18.97
C PHE A 136 16.43 14.50 -18.52
N VAL A 137 16.49 14.21 -17.23
CA VAL A 137 16.92 12.91 -16.71
C VAL A 137 15.86 12.41 -15.74
N GLU A 138 15.26 11.26 -16.05
CA GLU A 138 14.34 10.61 -15.12
C GLU A 138 15.16 9.94 -14.01
N GLY A 139 14.81 10.20 -12.75
CA GLY A 139 15.34 9.46 -11.62
C GLY A 139 15.05 7.96 -11.73
N GLU A 140 15.86 7.15 -11.05
CA GLU A 140 15.62 5.72 -10.93
C GLU A 140 14.46 5.44 -9.97
N CYS A 141 13.68 4.41 -10.28
CA CYS A 141 12.63 3.90 -9.40
C CYS A 141 12.84 2.41 -9.17
N ARG A 142 13.08 2.05 -7.90
CA ARG A 142 13.28 0.67 -7.47
C ARG A 142 12.26 0.29 -6.43
N ARG A 143 12.00 -1.00 -6.29
CA ARG A 143 10.96 -1.52 -5.40
C ARG A 143 11.42 -2.75 -4.64
N VAL A 144 11.00 -2.83 -3.38
CA VAL A 144 11.00 -4.04 -2.58
C VAL A 144 9.54 -4.48 -2.36
N SER A 145 9.24 -5.74 -2.66
CA SER A 145 7.93 -6.34 -2.35
C SER A 145 8.05 -7.30 -1.17
N VAL A 146 7.20 -7.11 -0.17
CA VAL A 146 7.23 -7.84 1.11
C VAL A 146 5.89 -8.53 1.35
N PRO A 147 5.88 -9.86 1.57
CA PRO A 147 4.65 -10.59 1.87
C PRO A 147 4.19 -10.32 3.32
N PRO A 148 2.88 -10.38 3.60
CA PRO A 148 2.31 -9.92 4.87
C PRO A 148 2.80 -10.69 6.09
N GLU A 149 3.10 -11.99 5.96
CA GLU A 149 3.64 -12.81 7.04
C GLU A 149 5.01 -12.34 7.53
N LEU A 150 5.82 -11.70 6.67
CA LEU A 150 7.07 -11.08 7.13
C LEU A 150 6.84 -9.81 7.91
N VAL A 151 5.83 -9.05 7.50
CA VAL A 151 5.49 -7.79 8.16
C VAL A 151 4.90 -8.07 9.53
N GLU A 152 4.06 -9.09 9.65
CA GLU A 152 3.54 -9.59 10.92
C GLU A 152 4.70 -9.92 11.88
N ARG A 153 5.70 -10.68 11.40
CA ARG A 153 6.88 -11.02 12.21
C ARG A 153 7.69 -9.80 12.60
N LEU A 154 7.88 -8.86 11.67
CA LEU A 154 8.58 -7.60 11.95
C LEU A 154 7.90 -6.79 13.06
N VAL A 155 6.57 -6.73 13.07
CA VAL A 155 5.81 -5.97 14.06
C VAL A 155 5.66 -6.71 15.40
N THR A 156 5.66 -8.04 15.39
CA THR A 156 5.36 -8.84 16.60
C THR A 156 6.59 -9.44 17.29
N GLU A 157 7.64 -9.78 16.56
CA GLU A 157 8.87 -10.39 17.09
C GLU A 157 9.94 -9.31 17.36
N GLU A 158 10.16 -8.96 18.63
CA GLU A 158 11.13 -7.91 19.02
C GLU A 158 12.57 -8.14 18.49
N SER A 159 12.96 -9.40 18.31
CA SER A 159 14.26 -9.79 17.77
C SER A 159 14.35 -9.73 16.24
N TYR A 160 13.22 -9.68 15.54
CA TYR A 160 13.17 -9.68 14.09
C TYR A 160 13.32 -8.25 13.57
N ARG A 161 14.40 -7.96 12.83
CA ARG A 161 14.72 -6.59 12.38
C ARG A 161 14.91 -6.50 10.86
N ALA A 162 15.18 -5.31 10.36
CA ALA A 162 15.48 -5.02 8.95
C ALA A 162 16.47 -6.01 8.30
N PHE A 163 17.51 -6.41 9.03
CA PHE A 163 18.48 -7.40 8.56
C PHE A 163 17.87 -8.80 8.35
N ASP A 164 17.02 -9.26 9.26
CA ASP A 164 16.32 -10.53 9.10
C ASP A 164 15.34 -10.48 7.93
N LEU A 165 14.62 -9.36 7.79
CA LEU A 165 13.75 -9.08 6.66
C LEU A 165 14.50 -9.17 5.32
N GLN A 166 15.67 -8.52 5.24
CA GLN A 166 16.55 -8.57 4.07
C GLN A 166 17.00 -9.99 3.76
N ARG A 167 17.43 -10.74 4.78
CA ARG A 167 17.89 -12.13 4.63
C ARG A 167 16.77 -13.04 4.12
N GLU A 168 15.56 -12.90 4.64
CA GLU A 168 14.41 -13.71 4.24
C GLU A 168 13.95 -13.39 2.80
N ILE A 169 13.86 -12.11 2.42
CA ILE A 169 13.50 -11.73 1.05
C ILE A 169 14.56 -12.19 0.05
N LYS A 170 15.84 -12.09 0.39
CA LYS A 170 16.95 -12.62 -0.42
C LYS A 170 16.87 -14.13 -0.63
N ARG A 171 16.38 -14.89 0.36
CA ARG A 171 16.27 -16.34 0.27
C ARG A 171 15.19 -16.76 -0.73
N GLY A 172 14.08 -16.01 -0.83
CA GLY A 172 13.04 -16.24 -1.85
C GLY A 172 12.22 -17.53 -1.68
N ASP A 173 12.46 -18.31 -0.63
CA ASP A 173 11.75 -19.57 -0.34
C ASP A 173 10.39 -19.27 0.33
N ARG A 174 9.38 -18.86 -0.45
CA ARG A 174 8.04 -18.52 0.06
C ARG A 174 6.93 -19.20 -0.74
N THR A 175 5.90 -19.63 -0.02
CA THR A 175 4.72 -20.33 -0.57
C THR A 175 3.63 -19.38 -1.05
N ASP A 176 3.50 -18.17 -0.50
CA ASP A 176 2.45 -17.21 -0.84
C ASP A 176 3.02 -15.79 -1.07
N GLY A 177 2.63 -15.16 -2.19
CA GLY A 177 2.97 -13.77 -2.52
C GLY A 177 4.40 -13.53 -3.05
N PRO A 178 4.65 -12.38 -3.73
CA PRO A 178 5.96 -12.05 -4.26
C PRO A 178 6.92 -11.59 -3.16
N SER A 179 8.12 -12.15 -3.13
CA SER A 179 9.27 -11.58 -2.42
C SER A 179 10.24 -11.05 -3.48
N VAL A 180 10.19 -9.75 -3.74
CA VAL A 180 10.97 -9.11 -4.82
C VAL A 180 12.03 -8.21 -4.22
N LEU A 181 13.28 -8.50 -4.57
CA LEU A 181 14.42 -7.70 -4.17
C LEU A 181 14.76 -6.70 -5.27
N TRP A 182 14.68 -5.41 -4.93
CA TRP A 182 15.25 -4.29 -5.70
C TRP A 182 14.93 -4.31 -7.20
N ALA A 183 13.67 -4.56 -7.54
CA ALA A 183 13.21 -4.60 -8.93
C ALA A 183 12.74 -3.22 -9.42
N GLU A 184 12.41 -3.13 -10.70
CA GLU A 184 11.76 -1.95 -11.25
C GLU A 184 10.37 -1.73 -10.63
N CYS A 185 9.98 -0.46 -10.49
CA CYS A 185 8.66 -0.08 -10.02
C CYS A 185 7.56 -0.56 -10.99
N THR A 186 6.45 -1.05 -10.44
CA THR A 186 5.32 -1.56 -11.23
C THR A 186 4.17 -0.55 -11.25
N ARG A 187 3.42 -0.55 -12.35
CA ARG A 187 2.11 0.12 -12.42
C ARG A 187 1.00 -0.90 -12.19
N TYR A 188 0.10 -0.58 -11.28
CA TYR A 188 -1.07 -1.38 -10.90
C TYR A 188 -2.37 -0.79 -11.45
#